data_AF-A0A4Y8BWF9-F1
#
_entry.id   AF-A0A4Y8BWF9-F1
#
_cell.length_a   1.000
_cell.length_b   1.000
_cell.length_c   1.000
_cell.angle_alpha   90.00
_cell.angle_beta   90.00
_cell.angle_gamma   90.00
#
_symmetry.space_group_name_H-M   'P 1'
#
loop_
_entity.id
_entity.type
_entity.pdbx_description
1 polymer ?
#
loop_
_entity_poly.entity_id
_entity_poly.type
_entity_poly.pdbx_seq_one_letter_code
_entity_poly.pdbx_strand_id
1 'polypeptide(L)' 'LAMLRGIKEKLEIHHNVTINDSALVAAAKLSKRYIADRFLPDKAIDLIDEAAAELKMQIESEPSSLRKVR' A
#
# COMPACT_ATOMS: atom_id res chain seq x y z
N LEU A 1 12.23 -7.22 -0.19
CA LEU A 1 11.42 -7.00 1.02
C LEU A 1 12.09 -6.02 2.00
N ALA A 2 13.37 -6.18 2.36
CA ALA A 2 14.06 -5.24 3.25
C ALA A 2 13.96 -3.77 2.80
N MET A 3 14.15 -3.46 1.51
CA MET A 3 13.94 -2.12 0.95
C MET A 3 12.51 -1.59 1.14
N LEU A 4 11.48 -2.43 0.84
CA LEU A 4 10.07 -2.05 1.01
C LEU A 4 9.73 -1.75 2.49
N ARG A 5 10.33 -2.49 3.42
CA ARG A 5 10.20 -2.22 4.86
C ARG A 5 10.85 -0.89 5.26
N GLY A 6 11.97 -0.52 4.63
CA GLY A 6 12.68 0.74 4.90
C GLY A 6 11.96 2.00 4.40
N ILE A 7 11.08 1.87 3.41
CA ILE A 7 10.25 2.98 2.91
C ILE A 7 8.83 2.99 3.49
N LYS A 8 8.42 1.90 4.14
CA LYS A 8 7.08 1.69 4.69
C LYS A 8 6.63 2.88 5.54
N GLU A 9 7.46 3.28 6.50
CA GLU A 9 7.15 4.37 7.44
C GLU A 9 6.89 5.69 6.71
N LYS A 10 7.64 5.98 5.64
CA LYS A 10 7.44 7.18 4.84
C LYS A 10 6.10 7.16 4.10
N LEU A 11 5.73 6.01 3.52
CA LEU A 11 4.45 5.83 2.82
C LEU A 11 3.26 5.93 3.79
N GLU A 12 3.38 5.32 4.97
CA GLU A 12 2.38 5.42 6.04
C GLU A 12 2.15 6.87 6.47
N ILE A 13 3.22 7.65 6.68
CA ILE A 13 3.13 9.06 7.04
C ILE A 13 2.53 9.89 5.90
N HIS A 14 2.95 9.63 4.65
CA HIS A 14 2.49 10.40 3.48
C HIS A 14 0.99 10.24 3.23
N HIS A 15 0.49 9.01 3.32
CA HIS A 15 -0.93 8.70 3.08
C HIS A 15 -1.78 8.71 4.35
N ASN A 16 -1.17 8.85 5.52
CA ASN A 16 -1.84 8.79 6.81
C ASN A 16 -2.62 7.48 7.03
N VAL A 17 -2.00 6.35 6.65
CA VAL A 17 -2.56 4.98 6.77
C VAL A 17 -1.53 4.04 7.40
N THR A 18 -1.97 2.85 7.81
CA THR A 18 -1.08 1.79 8.32
C THR A 18 -0.94 0.67 7.29
N ILE A 19 0.29 0.27 7.00
CA ILE A 19 0.64 -0.75 6.00
C ILE A 19 1.14 -2.01 6.70
N ASN A 20 0.40 -3.11 6.56
CA ASN A 20 0.81 -4.40 7.14
C ASN A 20 1.99 -5.02 6.36
N ASP A 21 2.86 -5.78 7.04
CA ASP A 21 3.98 -6.46 6.37
C ASP A 21 3.49 -7.46 5.30
N SER A 22 2.32 -8.08 5.54
CA SER A 22 1.65 -8.94 4.56
C SER A 22 1.29 -8.19 3.27
N ALA A 23 0.94 -6.91 3.34
CA ALA A 23 0.67 -6.08 2.17
C ALA A 23 1.94 -5.85 1.34
N LEU A 24 3.08 -5.62 2.00
CA LEU A 24 4.38 -5.48 1.32
C LEU A 24 4.78 -6.77 0.59
N VAL A 25 4.55 -7.94 1.21
CA VAL A 25 4.78 -9.25 0.60
C VAL A 25 3.85 -9.46 -0.60
N ALA A 26 2.56 -9.13 -0.45
CA ALA A 26 1.58 -9.24 -1.52
C ALA A 26 1.94 -8.34 -2.71
N ALA A 27 2.27 -7.06 -2.48
CA ALA A 27 2.65 -6.12 -3.53
C ALA A 27 3.90 -6.58 -4.29
N ALA A 28 4.93 -7.07 -3.58
CA ALA A 28 6.12 -7.64 -4.23
C ALA A 28 5.78 -8.87 -5.10
N LYS A 29 4.89 -9.74 -4.62
CA LYS A 29 4.49 -10.97 -5.33
C LYS A 29 3.63 -10.65 -6.57
N LEU A 30 2.63 -9.80 -6.42
CA LEU A 30 1.68 -9.47 -7.47
C LEU A 30 2.33 -8.59 -8.55
N SER A 31 3.09 -7.57 -8.18
CA SER A 31 3.84 -6.76 -9.15
C SER A 31 4.84 -7.59 -9.94
N LYS A 32 5.52 -8.55 -9.30
CA LYS A 32 6.40 -9.49 -10.01
C LYS A 32 5.66 -10.33 -11.04
N ARG A 33 4.43 -10.75 -10.73
CA ARG A 33 3.63 -11.64 -11.59
C ARG A 33 2.95 -10.92 -12.75
N TYR A 34 2.43 -9.72 -12.52
CA TYR A 34 1.51 -9.05 -13.45
C TYR A 34 2.08 -7.80 -14.12
N ILE A 35 3.14 -7.19 -13.57
CA ILE A 35 3.79 -6.01 -14.14
C ILE A 35 5.17 -6.45 -14.65
N ALA A 36 5.24 -6.95 -15.88
CA ALA A 36 6.43 -7.59 -16.43
C ALA A 36 7.45 -6.61 -17.02
N ASP A 37 7.00 -5.41 -17.39
CA ASP A 37 7.74 -4.32 -18.03
C ASP A 37 8.51 -3.43 -17.04
N ARG A 38 8.34 -3.65 -15.72
CA ARG A 38 9.01 -2.89 -14.65
C ARG A 38 9.76 -3.80 -13.68
N PHE A 39 10.74 -3.24 -12.98
CA PHE A 39 11.61 -3.96 -12.05
C PHE A 39 11.26 -3.68 -10.58
N LEU A 40 11.54 -4.65 -9.72
CA LEU A 40 11.49 -4.47 -8.27
C LEU A 40 12.70 -3.65 -7.80
N PRO A 41 12.58 -2.85 -6.71
CA PRO A 41 11.39 -2.71 -5.86
C PRO A 41 10.34 -1.72 -6.40
N ASP A 42 10.70 -0.86 -7.34
CA ASP A 42 9.95 0.30 -7.83
C ASP A 42 8.47 0.00 -8.12
N LYS A 43 8.17 -1.00 -8.95
CA LYS A 43 6.78 -1.39 -9.25
C LYS A 43 5.95 -1.85 -8.05
N ALA A 44 6.58 -2.34 -6.99
CA ALA A 44 5.88 -2.72 -5.76
C ALA A 44 5.67 -1.50 -4.85
N ILE A 45 6.51 -0.47 -4.96
CA ILE A 45 6.34 0.80 -4.26
C ILE A 45 5.11 1.49 -4.83
N ASP A 46 5.04 1.62 -6.16
CA ASP A 46 3.90 2.25 -6.84
C ASP A 46 2.57 1.57 -6.49
N LEU A 47 2.51 0.23 -6.51
CA LEU A 47 1.29 -0.48 -6.11
C LEU A 47 0.87 -0.20 -4.66
N ILE A 48 1.83 -0.05 -3.74
CA ILE A 48 1.51 0.29 -2.34
C ILE A 48 1.06 1.74 -2.24
N ASP A 49 1.69 2.65 -2.98
CA ASP A 49 1.37 4.07 -3.01
C ASP A 49 -0.05 4.32 -3.53
N GLU A 50 -0.41 3.70 -4.66
CA GLU A 50 -1.76 3.75 -5.25
C GLU A 50 -2.81 3.19 -4.28
N ALA A 51 -2.54 2.02 -3.69
CA ALA A 51 -3.47 1.40 -2.73
C ALA A 51 -3.64 2.24 -1.45
N ALA A 52 -2.57 2.89 -0.99
CA ALA A 52 -2.61 3.76 0.18
C ALA A 52 -3.38 5.07 -0.10
N ALA A 53 -3.19 5.66 -1.29
CA ALA A 53 -3.95 6.82 -1.75
C ALA A 53 -5.45 6.49 -1.86
N GLU A 54 -5.79 5.35 -2.45
CA GLU A 54 -7.19 4.89 -2.55
C GLU A 54 -7.82 4.70 -1.17
N LEU A 55 -7.12 4.04 -0.24
CA LEU A 55 -7.61 3.86 1.13
C LEU A 55 -7.80 5.21 1.85
N LYS A 56 -6.88 6.16 1.69
CA LYS A 56 -7.03 7.51 2.24
C LYS A 56 -8.29 8.19 1.72
N MET A 57 -8.53 8.14 0.40
CA MET A 57 -9.72 8.70 -0.20
C MET A 57 -11.00 8.03 0.32
N GLN A 58 -11.00 6.70 0.51
CA GLN A 58 -12.13 5.99 1.12
C GLN A 58 -12.38 6.45 2.56
N ILE A 59 -11.33 6.61 3.37
CA ILE A 59 -11.43 7.12 4.75
C ILE A 59 -11.96 8.57 4.76
N GLU A 60 -11.48 9.43 3.87
CA GLU A 60 -11.90 10.83 3.77
C GLU A 60 -13.33 10.99 3.25
N SER A 61 -13.77 10.09 2.36
CA SER A 61 -15.13 10.11 1.78
C SER A 61 -16.21 9.50 2.67
N GLU A 62 -15.84 8.68 3.66
CA GLU A 62 -16.77 8.19 4.71
C GLU A 62 -16.36 8.66 6.12
N PRO A 63 -16.57 9.95 6.48
CA PRO A 63 -16.44 10.33 7.87
C PRO A 63 -17.58 9.69 8.68
N SER A 64 -17.18 8.79 9.60
CA SER A 64 -17.79 8.48 10.91
C SER A 64 -19.09 7.66 11.07
N SER A 65 -19.69 6.98 10.08
CA SER A 65 -20.96 6.22 10.33
C SER A 65 -21.05 4.73 9.94
N LEU A 66 -20.10 4.15 9.18
CA LEU A 66 -20.22 2.77 8.68
C LEU A 66 -19.09 1.81 9.13
N ARG A 67 -18.56 2.00 10.33
CA ARG A 67 -17.68 0.99 10.94
C ARG A 67 -18.50 -0.24 11.34
N LYS A 68 -18.76 -1.15 10.40
CA LYS A 68 -19.19 -2.51 10.71
C LYS A 68 -18.05 -3.20 11.45
N VAL A 69 -18.16 -3.20 12.78
CA VAL A 69 -17.52 -4.19 13.64
C VAL A 69 -17.98 -5.56 13.14
N ARG A 70 -17.04 -6.36 12.64
CA ARG A 70 -17.19 -7.80 12.48
C ARG A 70 -15.94 -8.47 13.04
#